data_AF-A0A3M0F1L9-F1
#
_entry.id   AF-A0A3M0F1L9-F1
#
_cell.length_a   1.000
_cell.length_b   1.000
_cell.length_c   1.000
_cell.angle_alpha   90.00
_cell.angle_beta   90.00
_cell.angle_gamma   90.00
#
_symmetry.space_group_name_H-M   'P 1'
#
loop_
_entity.id
_entity.type
_entity.pdbx_description
1 polymer ?
#
loop_
_entity_poly.entity_id
_entity_poly.type
_entity_poly.pdbx_seq_one_letter_code
_entity_poly.pdbx_strand_id
1 'polypeptide(L)'
;MLEFITSVRPYLEVLSFTATIILVIGLILARSQLVAFSRDANVRNERLAKEKAIEAATRYLSEYIRLANIEYDKIVELKLPTFNGEVDDFSAFSVSTNLRRKMNETLLIAKTDLSSINELELIASYFISRVADEKTGFRIIGRSYCATVKSNYHIISILRGNDTAQPYWYNIVALYQLWAPSLTREELESSSIGLAQRLAALPTDRSVAPLGC
;
A
#
# COMPACT_ATOMS: atom_id res chain seq x y z
N MET A 1 13.21 -44.95 61.25
CA MET A 1 12.58 -44.29 60.08
C MET A 1 12.27 -42.82 60.35
N LEU A 2 11.53 -42.47 61.42
CA LEU A 2 11.24 -41.07 61.76
C LEU A 2 12.50 -40.21 61.99
N GLU A 3 13.50 -40.71 62.71
CA GLU A 3 14.75 -39.97 62.97
C GLU A 3 15.57 -39.66 61.71
N PHE A 4 15.53 -40.55 60.71
CA PHE A 4 16.18 -40.34 59.42
C PHE A 4 15.50 -39.22 58.64
N ILE A 5 14.16 -39.21 58.62
CA ILE A 5 13.37 -38.16 57.95
C ILE A 5 13.64 -36.79 58.58
N THR A 6 13.73 -36.71 59.92
CA THR A 6 14.03 -35.45 60.61
C THR A 6 15.45 -34.93 60.34
N SER A 7 16.42 -35.83 60.13
CA SER A 7 17.81 -35.46 59.83
C SER A 7 17.99 -34.96 58.39
N VAL A 8 17.24 -35.51 57.43
CA VAL A 8 17.34 -35.15 55.99
C VAL A 8 16.54 -33.90 55.64
N ARG A 9 15.42 -33.65 56.33
CA ARG A 9 14.52 -32.51 56.10
C ARG A 9 15.22 -31.14 55.92
N PRO A 10 16.15 -30.70 56.79
CA PRO A 10 16.75 -29.36 56.65
C PRO A 10 17.55 -29.20 55.35
N TYR A 11 18.20 -30.27 54.86
CA TYR A 11 18.94 -30.24 53.60
C TYR A 11 18.00 -30.10 52.40
N LEU A 12 16.87 -30.80 52.42
CA LEU A 12 15.84 -30.66 51.38
C LEU A 12 15.20 -29.28 51.38
N GLU A 13 14.96 -28.69 52.56
CA GLU A 13 14.44 -27.33 52.68
C GLU A 13 15.41 -26.32 52.04
N VAL A 14 16.70 -26.36 52.40
CA VAL A 14 17.73 -25.48 51.81
C VAL A 14 17.81 -25.65 50.29
N LEU A 15 17.75 -26.89 49.80
CA LEU A 15 17.77 -27.16 48.36
C LEU A 15 16.54 -26.60 47.66
N SER A 16 15.35 -26.75 48.25
CA SER A 16 14.09 -26.22 47.70
C SER A 16 14.06 -24.69 47.64
N PHE A 17 14.60 -24.01 48.67
CA PHE A 17 14.74 -22.56 48.68
C PHE A 17 15.74 -22.10 47.62
N THR A 18 16.88 -22.77 47.51
CA THR A 18 17.90 -22.47 46.50
C THR A 18 17.35 -22.65 45.09
N ALA A 19 16.62 -23.74 44.84
CA ALA A 19 15.98 -24.01 43.56
C ALA A 19 14.95 -22.92 43.20
N THR A 20 14.19 -22.42 44.18
CA THR A 20 13.21 -21.35 43.95
C THR A 20 13.89 -20.03 43.59
N ILE A 21 15.00 -19.67 44.27
CA ILE A 21 15.78 -18.47 43.93
C ILE A 21 16.34 -18.58 42.51
N ILE A 22 16.93 -19.73 42.16
CA ILE A 22 17.46 -19.99 40.82
C ILE A 22 16.34 -19.90 39.78
N LEU A 23 15.16 -20.46 40.06
CA LEU A 23 14.01 -20.40 39.18
C LEU A 23 13.53 -18.96 38.97
N VAL A 24 13.44 -18.16 40.03
CA VAL A 24 13.05 -16.74 39.93
C VAL A 24 14.06 -15.95 39.10
N ILE A 25 15.36 -16.15 39.32
CA ILE A 25 16.42 -15.52 38.49
C ILE A 25 16.29 -15.98 37.04
N GLY A 26 16.08 -17.27 36.79
CA GLY A 26 15.86 -17.84 35.46
C GLY A 26 14.66 -17.21 34.75
N LEU A 27 13.55 -17.02 35.45
CA LEU A 27 12.35 -16.36 34.92
C LEU A 27 12.61 -14.89 34.56
N ILE A 28 13.36 -14.16 35.39
CA ILE A 28 13.74 -12.77 35.12
C ILE A 28 14.60 -12.69 33.84
N LEU A 29 15.59 -13.57 33.71
CA LEU A 29 16.44 -13.63 32.52
C LEU A 29 15.66 -14.03 31.26
N ALA A 30 14.79 -15.04 31.36
CA ALA A 30 13.94 -15.49 30.25
C ALA A 30 13.00 -14.36 29.77
N ARG A 31 12.40 -13.60 30.68
CA ARG A 31 11.58 -12.43 30.33
C ARG A 31 12.39 -11.37 29.59
N SER A 32 13.61 -11.07 30.07
CA SER A 32 14.51 -10.10 29.41
C SER A 32 14.86 -10.54 27.99
N GLN A 33 15.19 -11.82 27.81
CA GLN A 33 15.48 -12.41 26.50
C GLN A 33 14.28 -12.35 25.56
N LEU A 34 13.06 -12.64 26.04
CA LEU A 34 11.85 -12.57 25.22
C LEU A 34 11.57 -11.14 24.73
N VAL A 35 11.78 -10.13 25.59
CA VAL A 35 11.65 -8.72 25.19
C VAL A 35 12.70 -8.33 24.14
N ALA A 36 13.95 -8.74 24.34
CA ALA A 36 15.02 -8.50 23.36
C ALA A 36 14.71 -9.17 22.01
N PHE A 37 14.27 -10.43 22.03
CA PHE A 37 13.88 -11.18 20.83
C PHE A 37 12.70 -10.55 20.10
N SER A 38 11.68 -10.10 20.83
CA SER A 38 10.53 -9.41 20.24
C SER A 38 10.94 -8.11 19.55
N ARG A 39 11.85 -7.33 20.15
CA ARG A 39 12.38 -6.12 19.52
C ARG A 39 13.16 -6.43 18.25
N ASP A 40 14.04 -7.42 18.29
CA ASP A 40 14.81 -7.85 17.11
C ASP A 40 13.91 -8.36 15.99
N ALA A 41 12.91 -9.18 16.31
CA ALA A 41 11.91 -9.65 15.36
C ALA A 41 11.17 -8.49 14.68
N ASN A 42 10.77 -7.47 15.45
CA ASN A 42 10.10 -6.29 14.91
C ASN A 42 11.00 -5.49 13.96
N VAL A 43 12.25 -5.24 14.32
CA VAL A 43 13.21 -4.52 13.46
C VAL A 43 13.47 -5.29 12.17
N ARG A 44 13.63 -6.62 12.27
CA ARG A 44 13.81 -7.48 11.11
C ARG A 44 12.59 -7.46 10.19
N ASN A 45 11.38 -7.57 10.76
CA ASN A 45 10.14 -7.53 9.99
C ASN A 45 9.96 -6.18 9.29
N GLU A 46 10.26 -5.06 9.96
CA GLU A 46 10.21 -3.73 9.36
C GLU A 46 11.18 -3.60 8.18
N ARG A 47 12.42 -4.10 8.33
CA ARG A 47 13.41 -4.12 7.25
C ARG A 47 12.94 -4.96 6.06
N LEU A 48 12.42 -6.16 6.32
CA LEU A 48 11.90 -7.06 5.28
C LEU A 48 10.71 -6.44 4.54
N ALA A 49 9.80 -5.77 5.26
CA ALA A 49 8.67 -5.08 4.65
C ALA A 49 9.12 -3.96 3.71
N LYS A 50 10.13 -3.16 4.11
CA LYS A 50 10.72 -2.12 3.25
C LYS A 50 11.43 -2.72 2.03
N GLU A 51 12.17 -3.80 2.20
CA GLU A 51 12.80 -4.52 1.09
C GLU A 51 11.77 -5.03 0.08
N LYS A 52 10.66 -5.60 0.57
CA LYS A 52 9.55 -6.05 -0.29
C LYS A 52 8.82 -4.91 -0.99
N ALA A 53 8.72 -3.74 -0.37
CA ALA A 53 8.19 -2.55 -1.03
C ALA A 53 9.11 -2.10 -2.19
N ILE A 54 10.42 -2.15 -2.00
CA ILE A 54 11.41 -1.83 -3.06
C ILE A 54 11.36 -2.87 -4.18
N GLU A 55 11.21 -4.16 -3.86
CA GLU A 55 11.05 -5.23 -4.85
C GLU A 55 9.79 -5.00 -5.70
N ALA A 56 8.65 -4.73 -5.06
CA ALA A 56 7.38 -4.44 -5.75
C ALA A 56 7.50 -3.18 -6.64
N ALA A 57 8.15 -2.13 -6.14
CA ALA A 57 8.40 -0.91 -6.91
C ALA A 57 9.32 -1.15 -8.10
N THR A 58 10.38 -1.95 -7.92
CA THR A 58 11.29 -2.34 -9.01
C THR A 58 10.53 -3.11 -10.09
N ARG A 59 9.70 -4.06 -9.68
CA ARG A 59 8.86 -4.87 -10.56
C ARG A 59 7.84 -4.02 -11.34
N TYR A 60 7.26 -3.01 -10.70
CA TYR A 60 6.43 -2.02 -11.37
C TYR A 60 7.22 -1.27 -12.47
N LEU A 61 8.41 -0.78 -12.13
CA LEU A 61 9.22 0.01 -13.06
C LEU A 61 9.81 -0.82 -14.22
N SER A 62 10.10 -2.11 -14.00
CA SER A 62 10.69 -2.97 -15.01
C SER A 62 9.67 -3.76 -15.83
N GLU A 63 8.81 -4.52 -15.17
CA GLU A 63 7.90 -5.45 -15.85
C GLU A 63 6.59 -4.78 -16.25
N TYR A 64 5.94 -4.09 -15.31
CA TYR A 64 4.66 -3.45 -15.62
C TYR A 64 4.81 -2.40 -16.72
N ILE A 65 5.79 -1.48 -16.62
CA ILE A 65 6.01 -0.46 -17.65
C ILE A 65 6.30 -1.08 -19.02
N ARG A 66 7.10 -2.15 -19.07
CA ARG A 66 7.40 -2.86 -20.33
C ARG A 66 6.13 -3.44 -20.96
N LEU A 67 5.29 -4.11 -20.17
CA LEU A 67 4.02 -4.68 -20.64
C LEU A 67 3.03 -3.58 -21.05
N ALA A 68 2.91 -2.53 -20.25
CA ALA A 68 2.05 -1.39 -20.51
C ALA A 68 2.41 -0.66 -21.80
N ASN A 69 3.69 -0.53 -22.13
CA ASN A 69 4.13 0.07 -23.40
C ASN A 69 3.70 -0.78 -24.61
N ILE A 70 3.83 -2.11 -24.53
CA ILE A 70 3.37 -3.02 -25.59
C ILE A 70 1.85 -2.89 -25.81
N GLU A 71 1.09 -2.78 -24.71
CA GLU A 71 -0.36 -2.58 -24.79
C GLU A 71 -0.73 -1.19 -25.31
N TYR A 72 0.01 -0.16 -24.91
CA TYR A 72 -0.19 1.22 -25.37
C TYR A 72 -0.01 1.35 -26.89
N ASP A 73 1.03 0.73 -27.45
CA ASP A 73 1.26 0.75 -28.90
C ASP A 73 0.07 0.15 -29.67
N LYS A 74 -0.51 -0.94 -29.16
CA LYS A 74 -1.72 -1.56 -29.72
C LYS A 74 -2.95 -0.66 -29.58
N ILE A 75 -3.11 0.01 -28.44
CA ILE A 75 -4.20 0.96 -28.19
C ILE A 75 -4.15 2.12 -29.21
N VAL A 76 -2.95 2.64 -29.48
CA VAL A 76 -2.71 3.71 -30.46
C VAL A 76 -2.99 3.23 -31.88
N GLU A 77 -2.48 2.05 -32.26
CA GLU A 77 -2.71 1.45 -33.57
C GLU A 77 -4.20 1.25 -33.87
N LEU A 78 -4.96 0.76 -32.88
CA LEU A 78 -6.39 0.50 -32.97
C LEU A 78 -7.27 1.75 -32.73
N LYS A 79 -6.66 2.89 -32.37
CA LYS A 79 -7.35 4.16 -32.06
C LYS A 79 -8.45 4.00 -31.02
N LEU A 80 -8.16 3.28 -29.94
CA LEU A 80 -9.14 3.03 -28.89
C LEU A 80 -9.48 4.32 -28.13
N PRO A 81 -10.74 4.49 -27.70
CA PRO A 81 -11.13 5.64 -26.92
C PRO A 81 -10.39 5.63 -25.57
N THR A 82 -9.80 6.77 -25.20
CA THR A 82 -9.24 6.96 -23.86
C THR A 82 -10.30 7.52 -22.91
N PHE A 83 -10.26 7.10 -21.65
CA PHE A 83 -11.15 7.62 -20.61
C PHE A 83 -10.56 8.88 -19.97
N ASN A 84 -11.29 9.98 -20.02
CA ASN A 84 -10.90 11.27 -19.43
C ASN A 84 -11.82 11.72 -18.28
N GLY A 85 -12.62 10.80 -17.72
CA GLY A 85 -13.57 11.12 -16.64
C GLY A 85 -12.96 11.08 -15.24
N GLU A 86 -13.80 11.38 -14.26
CA GLU A 86 -13.49 11.14 -12.85
C GLU A 86 -13.58 9.65 -12.52
N VAL A 87 -12.78 9.24 -11.53
CA VAL A 87 -12.74 7.85 -11.06
C VAL A 87 -13.77 7.70 -9.96
N ASP A 88 -14.73 6.80 -10.16
CA ASP A 88 -15.76 6.46 -9.18
C ASP A 88 -15.49 5.07 -8.55
N ASP A 89 -16.51 4.38 -8.07
CA ASP A 89 -16.51 3.06 -7.40
C ASP A 89 -15.97 1.84 -8.18
N PHE A 90 -15.41 2.03 -9.38
CA PHE A 90 -14.99 0.98 -10.31
C PHE A 90 -16.11 -0.02 -10.67
N SER A 91 -17.37 0.43 -10.64
CA SER A 91 -18.53 -0.34 -11.10
C SER A 91 -18.64 -0.34 -12.62
N ALA A 92 -19.14 -1.41 -13.22
CA ALA A 92 -19.43 -1.44 -14.66
C ALA A 92 -20.51 -0.40 -15.08
N PHE A 93 -21.26 0.16 -14.12
CA PHE A 93 -22.28 1.18 -14.33
C PHE A 93 -21.74 2.61 -14.31
N SER A 94 -20.57 2.86 -13.73
CA SER A 94 -19.95 4.19 -13.74
C SER A 94 -19.43 4.58 -15.13
N VAL A 95 -19.22 3.58 -16.00
CA VAL A 95 -18.77 3.77 -17.37
C VAL A 95 -19.96 3.97 -18.31
N SER A 96 -19.90 5.02 -19.14
CA SER A 96 -20.96 5.31 -20.12
C SER A 96 -21.29 4.10 -21.01
N THR A 97 -22.58 3.89 -21.31
CA THR A 97 -23.07 2.77 -22.12
C THR A 97 -22.44 2.71 -23.51
N ASN A 98 -22.18 3.87 -24.12
CA ASN A 98 -21.50 3.98 -25.41
C ASN A 98 -20.06 3.50 -25.35
N LEU A 99 -19.31 3.90 -24.32
CA LEU A 99 -17.93 3.45 -24.12
C LEU A 99 -17.89 1.95 -23.83
N ARG A 100 -18.79 1.44 -22.99
CA ARG A 100 -18.90 0.02 -22.68
C ARG A 100 -19.15 -0.84 -23.92
N ARG A 101 -20.08 -0.43 -24.79
CA ARG A 101 -20.35 -1.14 -26.06
C ARG A 101 -19.12 -1.16 -26.97
N LYS A 102 -18.52 0.01 -27.22
CA LYS A 102 -17.33 0.13 -28.08
C LYS A 102 -16.15 -0.67 -27.52
N MET A 103 -15.98 -0.67 -26.21
CA MET A 103 -14.94 -1.46 -25.54
C MET A 103 -15.19 -2.96 -25.63
N ASN A 104 -16.43 -3.43 -25.41
CA ASN A 104 -16.74 -4.86 -25.54
C ASN A 104 -16.44 -5.38 -26.96
N GLU A 105 -16.88 -4.63 -27.98
CA GLU A 105 -16.58 -4.95 -29.38
C GLU A 105 -15.06 -5.01 -29.62
N THR A 106 -14.32 -4.05 -29.07
CA THR A 106 -12.88 -3.98 -29.30
C THR A 106 -12.08 -5.00 -28.49
N LEU A 107 -12.42 -5.25 -27.23
CA LEU A 107 -11.78 -6.24 -26.37
C LEU A 107 -11.93 -7.67 -26.94
N LEU A 108 -13.11 -7.98 -27.49
CA LEU A 108 -13.37 -9.23 -28.18
C LEU A 108 -12.50 -9.40 -29.45
N ILE A 109 -12.33 -8.32 -30.21
CA ILE A 109 -11.54 -8.32 -31.46
C ILE A 109 -10.04 -8.38 -31.16
N ALA A 110 -9.59 -7.61 -30.17
CA ALA A 110 -8.17 -7.42 -29.88
C ALA A 110 -7.52 -8.59 -29.13
N LYS A 111 -8.30 -9.60 -28.68
CA LYS A 111 -7.83 -10.67 -27.77
C LYS A 111 -6.88 -10.09 -26.73
N THR A 112 -7.30 -8.98 -26.12
CA THR A 112 -6.39 -8.08 -25.44
C THR A 112 -5.66 -8.85 -24.36
N ASP A 113 -4.34 -8.89 -24.50
CA ASP A 113 -3.47 -9.44 -23.47
C ASP A 113 -3.66 -8.56 -22.23
N LEU A 114 -4.13 -9.15 -21.13
CA LEU A 114 -4.34 -8.45 -19.84
C LEU A 114 -3.11 -8.58 -18.94
N SER A 115 -1.95 -8.93 -19.52
CA SER A 115 -0.72 -9.16 -18.78
C SER A 115 -0.30 -7.93 -17.96
N SER A 116 -0.43 -6.70 -18.47
CA SER A 116 -0.06 -5.52 -17.67
C SER A 116 -0.98 -5.36 -16.45
N ILE A 117 -2.28 -5.58 -16.59
CA ILE A 117 -3.25 -5.44 -15.49
C ILE A 117 -3.06 -6.56 -14.47
N ASN A 118 -2.78 -7.78 -14.91
CA ASN A 118 -2.47 -8.90 -14.03
C ASN A 118 -1.17 -8.66 -13.24
N GLU A 119 -0.17 -8.07 -13.88
CA GLU A 119 1.08 -7.67 -13.23
C GLU A 119 0.83 -6.54 -12.21
N LEU A 120 -0.03 -5.57 -12.56
CA LEU A 120 -0.44 -4.50 -11.64
C LEU A 120 -1.20 -5.03 -10.42
N GLU A 121 -2.02 -6.08 -10.59
CA GLU A 121 -2.72 -6.77 -9.50
C GLU A 121 -1.76 -7.51 -8.58
N LEU A 122 -0.76 -8.18 -9.15
CA LEU A 122 0.28 -8.83 -8.38
C LEU A 122 1.06 -7.81 -7.55
N ILE A 123 1.46 -6.68 -8.14
CA ILE A 123 2.12 -5.58 -7.41
C ILE A 123 1.24 -5.05 -6.29
N ALA A 124 -0.06 -4.86 -6.56
CA ALA A 124 -1.01 -4.39 -5.55
C ALA A 124 -1.13 -5.36 -4.36
N SER A 125 -1.09 -6.66 -4.63
CA SER A 125 -1.19 -7.70 -3.61
C SER A 125 -0.07 -7.63 -2.55
N TYR A 126 1.14 -7.16 -2.91
CA TYR A 126 2.23 -6.99 -1.94
C TYR A 126 1.85 -6.02 -0.81
N PHE A 127 1.14 -4.95 -1.15
CA PHE A 127 0.75 -3.90 -0.21
C PHE A 127 -0.55 -4.25 0.54
N ILE A 128 -1.55 -4.78 -0.17
CA ILE A 128 -2.84 -5.14 0.45
C ILE A 128 -2.71 -6.30 1.44
N SER A 129 -1.82 -7.26 1.16
CA SER A 129 -1.48 -8.33 2.11
C SER A 129 -0.60 -7.88 3.28
N ARG A 130 -0.16 -6.61 3.31
CA ARG A 130 0.76 -6.02 4.30
C ARG A 130 2.13 -6.70 4.37
N VAL A 131 2.55 -7.37 3.30
CA VAL A 131 3.89 -7.95 3.18
C VAL A 131 4.92 -6.85 2.88
N ALA A 132 4.53 -5.85 2.09
CA ALA A 132 5.35 -4.68 1.78
C ALA A 132 4.96 -3.46 2.62
N ASP A 133 5.95 -2.64 2.97
CA ASP A 133 5.71 -1.35 3.63
C ASP A 133 5.07 -0.36 2.67
N GLU A 134 3.80 -0.01 2.95
CA GLU A 134 2.97 0.86 2.13
C GLU A 134 3.60 2.24 1.94
N LYS A 135 4.14 2.85 3.01
CA LYS A 135 4.70 4.21 2.97
C LYS A 135 5.91 4.29 2.04
N THR A 136 6.80 3.29 2.13
CA THR A 136 7.96 3.19 1.24
C THR A 136 7.50 2.99 -0.21
N GLY A 137 6.52 2.11 -0.46
CA GLY A 137 5.98 1.87 -1.81
C GLY A 137 5.33 3.12 -2.42
N PHE A 138 4.46 3.79 -1.66
CA PHE A 138 3.76 5.00 -2.10
C PHE A 138 4.75 6.11 -2.47
N ARG A 139 5.83 6.29 -1.70
CA ARG A 139 6.87 7.28 -2.02
C ARG A 139 7.59 7.01 -3.34
N ILE A 140 7.74 5.74 -3.74
CA ILE A 140 8.47 5.37 -4.96
C ILE A 140 7.55 5.39 -6.19
N ILE A 141 6.39 4.74 -6.11
CA ILE A 141 5.49 4.53 -7.26
C ILE A 141 4.06 5.06 -7.07
N GLY A 142 3.71 5.63 -5.91
CA GLY A 142 2.32 5.95 -5.56
C GLY A 142 1.62 6.84 -6.59
N ARG A 143 2.30 7.90 -7.04
CA ARG A 143 1.75 8.83 -8.05
C ARG A 143 1.57 8.18 -9.42
N SER A 144 2.59 7.48 -9.91
CA SER A 144 2.53 6.83 -11.22
C SER A 144 1.51 5.69 -11.21
N TYR A 145 1.46 4.92 -10.12
CA TYR A 145 0.47 3.86 -9.91
C TYR A 145 -0.96 4.41 -9.94
N CYS A 146 -1.26 5.48 -9.18
CA CYS A 146 -2.61 6.06 -9.20
C CYS A 146 -3.00 6.61 -10.58
N ALA A 147 -2.06 7.25 -11.29
CA ALA A 147 -2.30 7.73 -12.65
C ALA A 147 -2.57 6.58 -13.63
N THR A 148 -1.81 5.50 -13.51
CA THR A 148 -1.96 4.25 -14.27
C THR A 148 -3.32 3.59 -14.03
N VAL A 149 -3.75 3.48 -12.77
CA VAL A 149 -5.06 2.90 -12.46
C VAL A 149 -6.18 3.79 -13.03
N LYS A 150 -6.03 5.12 -12.96
CA LYS A 150 -6.98 6.06 -13.55
C LYS A 150 -7.06 5.95 -15.07
N SER A 151 -5.94 5.79 -15.77
CA SER A 151 -5.95 5.62 -17.23
C SER A 151 -6.60 4.30 -17.66
N ASN A 152 -6.43 3.24 -16.86
CA ASN A 152 -7.02 1.92 -17.10
C ASN A 152 -8.40 1.72 -16.44
N TYR A 153 -8.99 2.78 -15.87
CA TYR A 153 -10.24 2.72 -15.10
C TYR A 153 -11.37 2.01 -15.85
N HIS A 154 -11.58 2.38 -17.11
CA HIS A 154 -12.64 1.84 -17.96
C HIS A 154 -12.46 0.34 -18.21
N ILE A 155 -11.23 -0.14 -18.41
CA ILE A 155 -10.93 -1.56 -18.62
C ILE A 155 -11.22 -2.34 -17.34
N ILE A 156 -10.70 -1.87 -16.20
CA ILE A 156 -10.88 -2.49 -14.90
C ILE A 156 -12.38 -2.57 -14.56
N SER A 157 -13.11 -1.46 -14.73
CA SER A 157 -14.55 -1.37 -14.37
C SER A 157 -15.43 -2.27 -15.25
N ILE A 158 -15.14 -2.37 -16.55
CA ILE A 158 -15.93 -3.21 -17.47
C ILE A 158 -15.68 -4.70 -17.20
N LEU A 159 -14.41 -5.08 -17.07
CA LEU A 159 -14.01 -6.49 -16.98
C LEU A 159 -14.17 -7.09 -15.57
N ARG A 160 -14.18 -6.25 -14.52
CA ARG A 160 -14.50 -6.68 -13.15
C ARG A 160 -15.91 -7.28 -13.04
N GLY A 161 -16.83 -6.84 -13.90
CA GLY A 161 -18.22 -7.30 -13.93
C GLY A 161 -18.97 -7.00 -12.62
N ASN A 162 -20.20 -7.51 -12.53
CA ASN A 162 -21.01 -7.44 -11.30
C ASN A 162 -20.79 -8.65 -10.38
N ASP A 163 -19.63 -9.32 -10.48
CA ASP A 163 -19.42 -10.55 -9.73
C ASP A 163 -19.30 -10.23 -8.23
N THR A 164 -20.28 -10.72 -7.46
CA THR A 164 -20.48 -10.36 -6.05
C THR A 164 -19.58 -11.15 -5.11
N ALA A 165 -19.02 -12.29 -5.53
CA ALA A 165 -18.32 -13.20 -4.63
C ALA A 165 -16.83 -12.84 -4.47
N GLN A 166 -16.11 -12.67 -5.57
CA GLN A 166 -14.71 -12.26 -5.59
C GLN A 166 -14.43 -11.42 -6.84
N PRO A 167 -14.52 -10.08 -6.74
CA PRO A 167 -14.27 -9.24 -7.90
C PRO A 167 -12.83 -9.41 -8.37
N TYR A 168 -12.65 -9.59 -9.69
CA TYR A 168 -11.34 -9.50 -10.30
C TYR A 168 -10.68 -8.16 -9.97
N TRP A 169 -9.36 -8.21 -9.79
CA TRP A 169 -8.52 -7.05 -9.51
C TRP A 169 -8.90 -6.25 -8.27
N TYR A 170 -9.36 -6.96 -7.24
CA TYR A 170 -9.67 -6.38 -5.94
C TYR A 170 -8.48 -5.61 -5.36
N ASN A 171 -7.26 -6.14 -5.48
CA ASN A 171 -6.10 -5.50 -4.85
C ASN A 171 -5.77 -4.16 -5.50
N ILE A 172 -5.91 -4.04 -6.83
CA ILE A 172 -5.75 -2.76 -7.53
C ILE A 172 -6.70 -1.71 -6.98
N VAL A 173 -7.99 -2.04 -6.88
CA VAL A 173 -9.02 -1.09 -6.44
C VAL A 173 -8.79 -0.71 -4.98
N ALA A 174 -8.52 -1.69 -4.12
CA ALA A 174 -8.25 -1.44 -2.71
C ALA A 174 -7.00 -0.57 -2.51
N LEU A 175 -5.94 -0.80 -3.28
CA LEU A 175 -4.71 -0.03 -3.17
C LEU A 175 -4.89 1.38 -3.71
N TYR A 176 -5.64 1.54 -4.80
CA TYR A 176 -5.99 2.85 -5.33
C TYR A 176 -6.80 3.67 -4.33
N GLN A 177 -7.82 3.08 -3.69
CA GLN A 177 -8.63 3.75 -2.67
C GLN A 177 -7.80 4.14 -1.44
N LEU A 178 -6.76 3.36 -1.12
CA LEU A 178 -5.83 3.66 -0.04
C LEU A 178 -4.89 4.82 -0.41
N TRP A 179 -4.38 4.86 -1.65
CA TRP A 179 -3.35 5.80 -2.09
C TRP A 179 -3.88 7.11 -2.68
N ALA A 180 -5.06 7.11 -3.30
CA ALA A 180 -5.63 8.30 -3.94
C ALA A 180 -5.86 9.46 -2.95
N PRO A 181 -6.39 9.26 -1.72
CA PRO A 181 -6.53 10.34 -0.74
C PRO A 181 -5.18 10.94 -0.31
N SER A 182 -4.15 10.10 -0.20
CA SER A 182 -2.79 10.52 0.16
C SER A 182 -2.20 11.45 -0.91
N LEU A 183 -2.48 11.19 -2.19
CA LEU A 183 -2.07 12.05 -3.29
C LEU A 183 -2.75 13.43 -3.22
N THR A 184 -4.07 13.46 -3.02
CA THR A 184 -4.83 14.71 -2.90
C THR A 184 -4.33 15.55 -1.73
N ARG A 185 -3.99 14.90 -0.60
CA ARG A 185 -3.41 15.60 0.55
C ARG A 185 -2.05 16.21 0.24
N GLU A 186 -1.13 15.45 -0.37
CA GLU A 186 0.20 15.96 -0.74
C GLU A 186 0.12 17.11 -1.76
N GLU A 187 -0.81 17.03 -2.72
CA GLU A 187 -1.06 18.08 -3.70
C GLU A 187 -1.62 19.35 -3.04
N LEU A 188 -2.54 19.21 -2.09
CA LEU A 188 -3.08 20.33 -1.31
C LEU A 188 -2.02 20.97 -0.41
N GLU A 189 -1.21 20.17 0.28
CA GLU A 189 -0.12 20.67 1.13
C GLU A 189 0.93 21.44 0.29
N SER A 190 1.34 20.89 -0.85
CA SER A 190 2.24 21.55 -1.80
C SER A 190 1.66 22.87 -2.33
N SER A 191 0.37 22.87 -2.68
CA SER A 191 -0.32 24.07 -3.16
C SER A 191 -0.41 25.15 -2.06
N SER A 192 -0.70 24.74 -0.81
CA SER A 192 -0.73 25.65 0.34
C SER A 192 0.64 26.30 0.60
N ILE A 193 1.72 25.52 0.54
CA ILE A 193 3.09 26.04 0.69
C ILE A 193 3.40 27.04 -0.42
N GLY A 194 3.06 26.71 -1.67
CA GLY A 194 3.25 27.61 -2.81
C GLY A 194 2.46 28.92 -2.68
N LEU A 195 1.22 28.86 -2.17
CA LEU A 195 0.41 30.05 -1.89
C LEU A 195 0.99 30.89 -0.75
N ALA A 196 1.44 30.27 0.33
CA ALA A 196 2.09 30.96 1.44
C ALA A 196 3.36 31.70 0.99
N GLN A 197 4.19 31.07 0.15
CA GLN A 197 5.37 31.71 -0.44
C GLN A 197 4.99 32.90 -1.34
N ARG A 198 3.94 32.76 -2.16
CA ARG A 198 3.44 33.86 -3.01
C ARG A 198 2.91 35.02 -2.17
N LEU A 199 2.17 34.74 -1.10
CA LEU A 199 1.67 35.77 -0.18
C LEU A 199 2.82 36.49 0.55
N ALA A 200 3.86 35.77 0.98
CA ALA A 200 5.05 36.37 1.59
C ALA A 200 5.86 37.22 0.61
N ALA A 201 5.81 36.91 -0.69
CA ALA A 201 6.46 37.69 -1.73
C ALA A 201 5.67 38.95 -2.14
N LEU A 202 4.40 39.08 -1.73
CA LEU A 202 3.64 40.30 -1.97
C LEU A 202 4.15 41.41 -1.04
N PRO A 203 4.46 42.61 -1.56
CA PRO A 203 4.90 43.73 -0.74
C PRO A 203 3.81 44.07 0.27
N THR A 204 4.14 43.97 1.57
CA THR A 204 3.22 44.18 2.70
C THR A 204 2.75 45.63 2.85
N ASP A 205 3.26 46.53 2.01
CA ASP A 205 3.16 47.97 2.21
C ASP A 205 2.66 48.72 0.98
N ARG A 206 1.50 48.30 0.46
CA ARG A 206 0.63 49.21 -0.27
C ARG A 206 -0.52 49.57 0.66
N SER A 207 -0.30 50.61 1.48
CA SER A 207 -1.39 51.40 2.06
C SER A 207 -2.29 51.86 0.91
N VAL A 208 -3.31 51.07 0.59
CA VAL A 208 -4.35 51.45 -0.36
C VAL A 208 -5.05 52.63 0.28
N ALA A 209 -4.80 53.83 -0.25
CA ALA A 209 -5.53 55.02 0.17
C ALA A 209 -7.03 54.72 0.06
N PRO A 210 -7.84 54.99 1.09
CA PRO A 210 -9.27 54.75 1.02
C PRO A 210 -9.83 55.47 -0.20
N LEU A 211 -10.54 54.75 -1.06
CA LEU A 211 -11.28 55.33 -2.18
C LEU A 211 -12.43 56.14 -1.60
N GLY A 212 -12.15 57.40 -1.27
CA GLY A 212 -13.13 58.33 -0.70
C GLY A 212 -12.51 59.61 -0.17
N CYS A 213 -12.18 60.52 -1.10
CA CYS A 213 -12.23 61.98 -0.93
C CYS A 213 -12.64 62.58 -2.27
#